data_AF-A0A949HWS5-F1
#
_entry.id   AF-A0A949HWS5-F1
#
_cell.length_a   1.000
_cell.length_b   1.000
_cell.length_c   1.000
_cell.angle_alpha   90.00
_cell.angle_beta   90.00
_cell.angle_gamma   90.00
#
_symmetry.space_group_name_H-M   'P 1'
#
loop_
_entity.id
_entity.type
_entity.pdbx_description
1 polymer ?
#
loop_
_entity_poly.entity_id
_entity_poly.type
_entity_poly.pdbx_seq_one_letter_code
_entity_poly.pdbx_strand_id
1 'polypeptide(L)'
;MAVDDFYNDPKEFLKTNVVRVGGIPVKSGETPNSVFYLIIREKEHAKVVDDSGREIGKVYDLARSDGTTGIKAYFCPYKQNSSCFITLGAAANYMFTTQMDGCTFGIGSNAGGNILVGHANYAAIGKEWEQGNSMALDPSGTNSAPSNVAMGRQRQRQSQLNVLQSKMDWKGKFIKPEDYMPADAGRATTFGVRKAGGWSFYTAMYWTTDNWTFQNRGVTTRFKGI
;
A
#
# COMPACT_ATOMS: atom_id res chain seq x y z
N MET A 1 6.69 18.31 16.82
CA MET A 1 5.69 17.48 17.54
C MET A 1 5.10 16.42 16.61
N ALA A 2 4.21 16.73 15.64
CA ALA A 2 3.62 15.69 14.77
C ALA A 2 4.64 14.83 13.98
N VAL A 3 5.72 15.46 13.50
CA VAL A 3 6.81 14.78 12.80
C VAL A 3 7.53 13.78 13.72
N ASP A 4 7.81 14.20 14.95
CA ASP A 4 8.50 13.38 15.96
C ASP A 4 7.62 12.19 16.38
N ASP A 5 6.32 12.42 16.54
CA ASP A 5 5.34 11.38 16.89
C ASP A 5 5.28 10.29 15.81
N PHE A 6 5.24 10.68 14.53
CA PHE A 6 5.26 9.73 13.42
C PHE A 6 6.56 8.93 13.39
N TYR A 7 7.70 9.53 13.71
CA TYR A 7 8.98 8.82 13.69
C TYR A 7 9.13 7.85 14.85
N ASN A 8 8.57 8.19 16.02
CA ASN A 8 8.61 7.36 17.21
C ASN A 8 7.67 6.14 17.11
N ASP A 9 6.42 6.36 16.70
CA ASP A 9 5.46 5.27 16.51
C ASP A 9 4.50 5.56 15.34
N PRO A 10 4.88 5.19 14.09
CA PRO A 10 4.03 5.41 12.91
C PRO A 10 2.65 4.75 13.04
N LYS A 11 2.56 3.63 13.78
CA LYS A 11 1.30 2.91 13.95
C LYS A 11 0.35 3.70 14.83
N GLU A 12 0.84 4.24 15.95
CA GLU A 12 0.01 5.07 16.82
C GLU A 12 -0.40 6.37 16.14
N PHE A 13 0.55 7.03 15.47
CA PHE A 13 0.31 8.26 14.72
C PHE A 13 -0.80 8.12 13.66
N LEU A 14 -0.82 6.99 12.94
CA LEU A 14 -1.79 6.70 11.88
C LEU A 14 -3.19 6.31 12.39
N LYS A 15 -3.41 6.21 13.71
CA LYS A 15 -4.76 5.97 14.25
C LYS A 15 -5.67 7.18 14.12
N THR A 16 -5.12 8.39 14.15
CA THR A 16 -5.87 9.65 14.06
C THR A 16 -5.50 10.47 12.82
N ASN A 17 -4.34 10.22 12.22
CA ASN A 17 -3.86 10.93 11.03
C ASN A 17 -3.84 10.02 9.80
N VAL A 18 -3.76 10.65 8.62
CA VAL A 18 -3.54 9.95 7.34
C VAL A 18 -2.20 10.42 6.76
N VAL A 19 -1.34 9.48 6.38
CA VAL A 19 -0.12 9.78 5.60
C VAL A 19 -0.31 9.19 4.21
N ARG A 20 -0.44 10.02 3.18
CA ARG A 20 -0.50 9.57 1.79
C ARG A 20 0.91 9.32 1.28
N VAL A 21 1.09 8.25 0.51
CA VAL A 21 2.39 7.89 -0.03
C VAL A 21 2.34 7.94 -1.55
N GLY A 22 2.91 9.00 -2.11
CA GLY A 22 3.05 9.14 -3.56
C GLY A 22 4.18 8.30 -4.14
N GLY A 23 4.60 8.64 -5.35
CA GLY A 23 5.88 8.15 -5.89
C GLY A 23 7.05 8.88 -5.21
N ILE A 24 8.02 8.12 -4.70
CA ILE A 24 9.30 8.68 -4.27
C ILE A 24 10.30 8.51 -5.42
N PRO A 25 10.82 9.61 -5.99
CA PRO A 25 11.72 9.53 -7.13
C PRO A 25 13.07 8.91 -6.70
N VAL A 26 13.56 7.98 -7.51
CA VAL A 26 14.92 7.43 -7.41
C VAL A 26 15.86 8.34 -8.20
N LYS A 27 16.92 8.86 -7.56
CA LYS A 27 17.91 9.73 -8.22
C LYS A 27 18.93 8.87 -8.99
N SER A 28 19.65 9.50 -9.91
CA SER A 28 20.76 8.84 -10.62
C SER A 28 21.77 8.26 -9.63
N GLY A 29 22.23 7.03 -9.87
CA GLY A 29 23.15 6.30 -8.99
C GLY A 29 22.46 5.55 -7.83
N GLU A 30 21.16 5.71 -7.64
CA GLU A 30 20.40 4.97 -6.64
C GLU A 30 19.76 3.72 -7.22
N THR A 31 19.55 2.73 -6.37
CA THR A 31 18.87 1.49 -6.74
C THR A 31 17.51 1.42 -6.03
N PRO A 32 16.58 0.57 -6.49
CA PRO A 32 15.36 0.29 -5.76
C PRO A 32 15.59 -0.19 -4.30
N ASN A 33 16.76 -0.75 -3.99
CA ASN A 33 17.13 -1.21 -2.65
C ASN A 33 17.79 -0.13 -1.78
N SER A 34 17.95 1.09 -2.28
CA SER A 34 18.53 2.20 -1.52
C SER A 34 17.65 2.58 -0.33
N VAL A 35 18.30 3.09 0.73
CA VAL A 35 17.62 3.70 1.87
C VAL A 35 17.49 5.20 1.61
N PHE A 36 16.30 5.75 1.85
CA PHE A 36 16.00 7.16 1.68
C PHE A 36 15.74 7.81 3.03
N TYR A 37 16.04 9.10 3.13
CA TYR A 37 15.50 9.94 4.19
C TYR A 37 14.13 10.44 3.75
N LEU A 38 13.09 10.03 4.49
CA LEU A 38 11.70 10.40 4.23
C LEU A 38 11.19 11.32 5.33
N ILE A 39 10.39 12.30 4.94
CA ILE A 39 9.72 13.25 5.83
C ILE A 39 8.23 13.22 5.55
N ILE A 40 7.42 13.58 6.53
CA ILE A 40 6.01 13.90 6.32
C ILE A 40 5.84 15.42 6.23
N ARG A 41 5.00 15.87 5.31
CA ARG A 41 4.61 17.27 5.17
C ARG A 41 3.11 17.36 5.34
N GLU A 42 2.64 18.26 6.20
CA GLU A 42 1.21 18.48 6.34
C GLU A 42 0.63 18.95 5.00
N LYS A 43 -0.49 18.36 4.61
CA LYS A 43 -1.25 18.79 3.46
C LYS A 43 -2.21 19.87 3.93
N GLU A 44 -1.85 21.12 3.68
CA GLU A 44 -2.66 22.27 4.07
C GLU A 44 -4.13 22.11 3.63
N HIS A 45 -5.04 22.54 4.49
CA HIS A 45 -6.50 22.46 4.33
C HIS A 45 -7.11 21.06 4.29
N ALA A 46 -6.30 20.00 4.22
CA ALA A 46 -6.80 18.63 4.31
C ALA A 46 -7.00 18.20 5.77
N LYS A 47 -8.06 17.44 6.02
CA LYS A 47 -8.44 16.99 7.35
C LYS A 47 -8.85 15.53 7.37
N VAL A 48 -8.66 14.91 8.52
CA VAL A 48 -9.17 13.57 8.81
C VAL A 48 -10.42 13.69 9.67
N VAL A 49 -11.50 13.02 9.27
CA VAL A 49 -12.77 13.00 9.97
C VAL A 49 -13.14 11.58 10.44
N ASP A 50 -13.95 11.49 11.49
CA ASP A 50 -14.62 10.26 11.90
C ASP A 50 -15.95 10.04 11.15
N ASP A 51 -16.70 8.99 11.51
CA ASP A 51 -17.99 8.64 10.91
C ASP A 51 -19.08 9.70 11.09
N SER A 52 -18.93 10.58 12.07
CA SER A 52 -19.85 11.71 12.27
C SER A 52 -19.47 12.97 11.48
N GLY A 53 -18.33 12.93 10.77
CA GLY A 53 -17.78 14.09 10.05
C GLY A 53 -16.98 15.05 10.94
N ARG A 54 -16.76 14.72 12.22
CA ARG A 54 -15.93 15.52 13.13
C ARG A 54 -14.46 15.35 12.79
N GLU A 55 -13.72 16.46 12.77
CA GLU A 55 -12.25 16.44 12.56
C GLU A 55 -11.53 15.78 13.75
N ILE A 56 -10.73 14.75 13.45
CA ILE A 56 -9.97 13.95 14.43
C ILE A 56 -8.47 13.96 14.21
N GLY A 57 -8.00 14.55 13.11
CA GLY A 57 -6.57 14.62 12.80
C GLY A 57 -6.27 15.27 11.46
N LYS A 58 -5.00 15.15 11.05
CA LYS A 58 -4.46 15.83 9.87
C LYS A 58 -4.02 14.84 8.79
N VAL A 59 -3.88 15.38 7.58
CA VAL A 59 -3.42 14.64 6.42
C VAL A 59 -2.01 15.09 6.10
N TYR A 60 -1.13 14.14 5.82
CA TYR A 60 0.25 14.36 5.48
C TYR A 60 0.60 13.68 4.16
N ASP A 61 1.57 14.23 3.46
CA ASP A 61 2.22 13.60 2.31
C ASP A 61 3.60 13.11 2.72
N LEU A 62 3.89 11.83 2.50
CA LEU A 62 5.24 11.29 2.63
C LEU A 62 6.07 11.76 1.43
N ALA A 63 7.15 12.46 1.72
CA ALA A 63 8.04 13.06 0.75
C ALA A 63 9.48 12.69 1.02
N ARG A 64 10.31 12.85 -0.01
CA ARG A 64 11.74 12.68 0.11
C ARG A 64 12.37 13.93 0.76
N SER A 65 13.32 13.70 1.66
CA SER A 65 14.18 14.74 2.23
C SER A 65 15.38 15.06 1.34
N ASP A 66 16.08 16.16 1.63
CA ASP A 66 17.39 16.48 1.05
C ASP A 66 18.51 15.53 1.53
N GLY A 67 18.24 14.72 2.54
CA GLY A 67 19.17 13.72 3.10
C GLY A 67 19.67 14.05 4.50
N THR A 68 19.30 15.21 5.07
CA THR A 68 19.77 15.65 6.40
C THR A 68 18.75 15.47 7.51
N THR A 69 17.46 15.40 7.15
CA THR A 69 16.34 15.31 8.09
C THR A 69 15.39 14.18 7.72
N GLY A 70 14.68 13.62 8.72
CA GLY A 70 13.66 12.60 8.52
C GLY A 70 14.08 11.19 8.90
N ILE A 71 13.21 10.22 8.60
CA ILE A 71 13.44 8.81 8.89
C ILE A 71 14.15 8.11 7.75
N LYS A 72 15.13 7.28 8.10
CA LYS A 72 15.70 6.32 7.16
C LYS A 72 14.68 5.22 6.90
N ALA A 73 14.27 5.08 5.65
CA ALA A 73 13.32 4.08 5.23
C ALA A 73 13.67 3.49 3.86
N TYR A 74 13.32 2.22 3.67
CA TYR A 74 13.21 1.62 2.35
C TYR A 74 11.93 2.10 1.66
N PHE A 75 11.93 2.12 0.32
CA PHE A 75 10.74 2.46 -0.44
C PHE A 75 10.50 1.48 -1.60
N CYS A 76 9.40 0.73 -1.54
CA CYS A 76 9.00 -0.15 -2.64
C CYS A 76 8.18 0.66 -3.66
N PRO A 77 8.70 0.92 -4.87
CA PRO A 77 8.03 1.78 -5.83
C PRO A 77 6.81 1.11 -6.45
N TYR A 78 6.04 1.91 -7.17
CA TYR A 78 4.92 1.52 -8.00
C TYR A 78 5.25 1.70 -9.47
N LYS A 79 4.74 0.80 -10.31
CA LYS A 79 4.68 0.98 -11.76
C LYS A 79 3.37 0.44 -12.29
N GLN A 80 2.69 1.25 -13.10
CA GLN A 80 1.43 0.88 -13.75
C GLN A 80 1.62 -0.41 -14.57
N ASN A 81 0.70 -1.37 -14.41
CA ASN A 81 0.69 -2.64 -15.16
C ASN A 81 1.99 -3.46 -15.03
N SER A 82 2.62 -3.42 -13.85
CA SER A 82 3.86 -4.12 -13.55
C SER A 82 3.92 -4.51 -12.07
N SER A 83 4.95 -5.27 -11.73
CA SER A 83 5.40 -5.46 -10.35
C SER A 83 6.76 -4.79 -10.13
N CYS A 84 6.99 -4.36 -8.89
CA CYS A 84 8.26 -3.84 -8.39
C CYS A 84 8.65 -4.62 -7.14
N PHE A 85 9.95 -4.85 -6.95
CA PHE A 85 10.47 -5.61 -5.81
C PHE A 85 11.68 -4.93 -5.21
N ILE A 86 11.80 -5.00 -3.89
CA ILE A 86 12.97 -4.51 -3.15
C ILE A 86 13.32 -5.49 -2.01
N THR A 87 14.57 -5.48 -1.60
CA THR A 87 15.05 -6.23 -0.44
C THR A 87 15.24 -5.31 0.75
N LEU A 88 14.56 -5.61 1.84
CA LEU A 88 14.68 -4.95 3.12
C LEU A 88 15.79 -5.62 3.93
N GLY A 89 16.81 -4.86 4.28
CA GLY A 89 17.91 -5.31 5.13
C GLY A 89 17.94 -4.58 6.48
N ALA A 90 19.13 -4.48 7.06
CA ALA A 90 19.32 -3.87 8.37
C ALA A 90 19.62 -2.35 8.34
N ALA A 91 19.72 -1.75 7.16
CA ALA A 91 20.16 -0.34 7.02
C ALA A 91 19.08 0.69 7.37
N ALA A 92 17.82 0.27 7.52
CA ALA A 92 16.70 1.09 7.96
C ALA A 92 15.70 0.26 8.77
N ASN A 93 14.96 0.94 9.66
CA ASN A 93 13.92 0.30 10.48
C ASN A 93 12.51 0.51 9.95
N TYR A 94 12.36 1.25 8.85
CA TYR A 94 11.07 1.54 8.25
C TYR A 94 11.09 1.17 6.77
N MET A 95 9.91 0.83 6.24
CA MET A 95 9.67 0.77 4.82
C MET A 95 8.31 1.35 4.50
N PHE A 96 8.18 1.97 3.33
CA PHE A 96 6.90 2.41 2.77
C PHE A 96 6.77 1.93 1.33
N THR A 97 5.54 1.85 0.83
CA THR A 97 5.28 1.67 -0.59
C THR A 97 4.28 2.72 -1.04
N THR A 98 4.25 3.03 -2.33
CA THR A 98 3.21 3.88 -2.91
C THR A 98 1.83 3.41 -2.45
N GLN A 99 0.94 4.37 -2.25
CA GLN A 99 -0.43 4.16 -1.80
C GLN A 99 -1.10 2.98 -2.53
N MET A 100 -1.70 2.09 -1.73
CA MET A 100 -2.35 0.88 -2.21
C MET A 100 -3.81 1.20 -2.53
N ASP A 101 -4.20 1.05 -3.79
CA ASP A 101 -5.54 1.33 -4.33
C ASP A 101 -5.86 0.25 -5.39
N GLY A 102 -6.33 -0.91 -4.95
CA GLY A 102 -6.52 -2.10 -5.80
C GLY A 102 -5.26 -2.92 -6.13
N CYS A 103 -4.11 -2.56 -5.54
CA CYS A 103 -2.84 -3.27 -5.71
C CYS A 103 -2.68 -4.48 -4.78
N THR A 104 -1.76 -5.40 -5.07
CA THR A 104 -1.36 -6.45 -4.11
C THR A 104 0.05 -6.20 -3.63
N PHE A 105 0.27 -6.32 -2.32
CA PHE A 105 1.59 -6.22 -1.70
C PHE A 105 2.02 -7.59 -1.18
N GLY A 106 3.22 -8.03 -1.53
CA GLY A 106 3.74 -9.32 -1.12
C GLY A 106 4.98 -9.18 -0.23
N ILE A 107 5.15 -10.14 0.67
CA ILE A 107 6.25 -10.24 1.62
C ILE A 107 6.78 -11.68 1.56
N GLY A 108 7.99 -11.84 1.05
CA GLY A 108 8.73 -13.09 1.05
C GLY A 108 9.96 -13.01 1.97
N SER A 109 10.38 -14.14 2.51
CA SER A 109 11.68 -14.24 3.18
C SER A 109 12.80 -14.42 2.16
N ASN A 110 13.95 -13.80 2.40
CA ASN A 110 15.21 -14.16 1.74
C ASN A 110 16.18 -14.77 2.77
N ALA A 111 17.25 -15.40 2.29
CA ALA A 111 18.31 -15.91 3.15
C ALA A 111 18.98 -14.76 3.95
N GLY A 112 19.39 -15.05 5.19
CA GLY A 112 20.18 -14.11 6.01
C GLY A 112 19.37 -13.00 6.72
N GLY A 113 18.07 -13.19 6.93
CA GLY A 113 17.23 -12.23 7.67
C GLY A 113 16.81 -10.99 6.88
N ASN A 114 17.10 -10.98 5.58
CA ASN A 114 16.58 -9.98 4.66
C ASN A 114 15.17 -10.38 4.20
N ILE A 115 14.30 -9.39 3.94
CA ILE A 115 12.92 -9.61 3.50
C ILE A 115 12.78 -9.09 2.07
N LEU A 116 12.28 -9.91 1.15
CA LEU A 116 11.87 -9.46 -0.17
C LEU A 116 10.44 -8.94 -0.07
N VAL A 117 10.20 -7.71 -0.48
CA VAL A 117 8.83 -7.19 -0.63
C VAL A 117 8.56 -6.81 -2.06
N GLY A 118 7.28 -6.81 -2.44
CA GLY A 118 6.87 -6.43 -3.78
C GLY A 118 5.52 -5.76 -3.83
N HIS A 119 5.38 -4.82 -4.75
CA HIS A 119 4.14 -4.12 -5.07
C HIS A 119 3.75 -4.50 -6.49
N ALA A 120 2.59 -5.12 -6.68
CA ALA A 120 2.06 -5.48 -7.99
C ALA A 120 0.80 -4.67 -8.33
N ASN A 121 0.73 -4.20 -9.59
CA ASN A 121 -0.43 -3.57 -10.18
C ASN A 121 -0.62 -4.08 -11.61
N TYR A 122 -1.80 -4.62 -11.92
CA TYR A 122 -2.13 -5.11 -13.27
C TYR A 122 -3.50 -4.61 -13.74
N ALA A 123 -3.77 -3.31 -13.57
CA ALA A 123 -5.08 -2.73 -13.86
C ALA A 123 -5.55 -2.91 -15.33
N ALA A 124 -4.62 -3.03 -16.29
CA ALA A 124 -4.96 -3.33 -17.68
C ALA A 124 -5.74 -4.64 -17.83
N ILE A 125 -5.36 -5.69 -17.09
CA ILE A 125 -6.04 -7.00 -17.15
C ILE A 125 -7.50 -6.88 -16.69
N GLY A 126 -7.77 -6.03 -15.69
CA GLY A 126 -9.14 -5.76 -15.25
C GLY A 126 -9.96 -5.06 -16.32
N LYS A 127 -9.38 -4.02 -16.94
CA LYS A 127 -10.04 -3.23 -18.00
C LYS A 127 -10.31 -4.02 -19.27
N GLU A 128 -9.36 -4.85 -19.70
CA GLU A 128 -9.53 -5.72 -20.88
C GLU A 128 -10.73 -6.66 -20.70
N TRP A 129 -10.91 -7.21 -19.50
CA TRP A 129 -12.03 -8.10 -19.20
C TRP A 129 -13.38 -7.37 -19.10
N GLU A 130 -13.38 -6.18 -18.50
CA GLU A 130 -14.55 -5.31 -18.45
C GLU A 130 -15.07 -4.94 -19.86
N GLN A 131 -14.15 -4.73 -20.80
CA GLN A 131 -14.47 -4.32 -22.17
C GLN A 131 -14.74 -5.50 -23.12
N GLY A 132 -14.02 -6.62 -22.96
CA GLY A 132 -14.04 -7.74 -23.91
C GLY A 132 -15.20 -8.73 -23.74
N ASN A 133 -15.93 -8.70 -22.63
CA ASN A 133 -16.95 -9.70 -22.30
C ASN A 133 -18.40 -9.18 -22.35
N SER A 134 -18.67 -8.13 -23.13
CA SER A 134 -20.03 -7.64 -23.40
C SER A 134 -20.85 -8.57 -24.32
N MET A 135 -20.30 -9.69 -24.79
CA MET A 135 -20.94 -10.57 -25.81
C MET A 135 -21.55 -11.88 -25.29
N ALA A 136 -21.64 -12.12 -23.98
CA ALA A 136 -22.29 -13.32 -23.45
C ALA A 136 -23.19 -13.00 -22.24
N LEU A 137 -24.21 -12.17 -22.47
CA LEU A 137 -25.39 -12.19 -21.59
C LEU A 137 -26.17 -13.47 -21.92
N ASP A 138 -26.25 -14.37 -20.95
CA ASP A 138 -27.19 -15.48 -20.95
C ASP A 138 -28.61 -14.92 -21.19
N PRO A 139 -29.28 -15.25 -22.32
CA PRO A 139 -30.62 -14.75 -22.61
C PRO A 139 -31.69 -15.29 -21.65
N SER A 140 -31.35 -16.26 -20.78
CA SER A 140 -32.29 -16.88 -19.85
C SER A 140 -32.57 -16.07 -18.59
N GLY A 141 -31.83 -14.98 -18.32
CA GLY A 141 -32.15 -13.99 -17.28
C GLY A 141 -32.25 -14.51 -15.84
N THR A 142 -31.85 -15.76 -15.55
CA THR A 142 -32.17 -16.43 -14.27
C THR A 142 -30.98 -16.67 -13.36
N ASN A 143 -29.76 -16.35 -13.80
CA ASN A 143 -28.57 -16.42 -12.94
C ASN A 143 -27.93 -15.05 -12.78
N SER A 144 -27.87 -14.58 -11.53
CA SER A 144 -27.16 -13.37 -11.09
C SER A 144 -25.64 -13.54 -11.25
N ALA A 145 -25.17 -13.65 -12.49
CA ALA A 145 -23.75 -13.70 -12.78
C ALA A 145 -23.08 -12.42 -12.23
N PRO A 146 -21.89 -12.52 -11.62
CA PRO A 146 -21.16 -11.33 -11.18
C PRO A 146 -20.96 -10.40 -12.37
N SER A 147 -21.14 -9.09 -12.13
CA SER A 147 -20.95 -8.09 -13.18
C SER A 147 -19.57 -8.23 -13.83
N ASN A 148 -19.45 -7.85 -15.11
CA ASN A 148 -18.16 -7.86 -15.82
C ASN A 148 -17.05 -7.11 -15.06
N VAL A 149 -17.42 -6.08 -14.29
CA VAL A 149 -16.55 -5.32 -13.38
C VAL A 149 -16.02 -6.19 -12.24
N ALA A 150 -16.89 -6.93 -11.55
CA ALA A 150 -16.48 -7.81 -10.46
C ALA A 150 -15.52 -8.90 -10.95
N MET A 151 -15.80 -9.50 -12.12
CA MET A 151 -14.91 -10.48 -12.75
C MET A 151 -13.57 -9.88 -13.18
N GLY A 152 -13.57 -8.69 -13.80
CA GLY A 152 -12.36 -7.99 -14.20
C GLY A 152 -11.45 -7.69 -13.00
N ARG A 153 -12.03 -7.21 -11.89
CA ARG A 153 -11.30 -7.00 -10.63
C ARG A 153 -10.74 -8.30 -10.06
N GLN A 154 -11.52 -9.38 -10.06
CA GLN A 154 -11.03 -10.69 -9.62
C GLN A 154 -9.84 -11.18 -10.47
N ARG A 155 -9.91 -11.04 -11.80
CA ARG A 155 -8.80 -11.39 -12.71
C ARG A 155 -7.56 -10.53 -12.46
N GLN A 156 -7.73 -9.22 -12.30
CA GLN A 156 -6.64 -8.32 -11.92
C GLN A 156 -5.97 -8.78 -10.61
N ARG A 157 -6.75 -9.10 -9.58
CA ARG A 157 -6.25 -9.59 -8.28
C ARG A 157 -5.49 -10.90 -8.41
N GLN A 158 -6.04 -11.86 -9.16
CA GLN A 158 -5.37 -13.14 -9.40
C GLN A 158 -4.04 -12.97 -10.14
N SER A 159 -3.98 -12.12 -11.17
CA SER A 159 -2.74 -11.88 -11.91
C SER A 159 -1.66 -11.23 -11.04
N GLN A 160 -2.04 -10.26 -10.20
CA GLN A 160 -1.12 -9.66 -9.23
C GLN A 160 -0.55 -10.70 -8.26
N LEU A 161 -1.41 -11.58 -7.73
CA LEU A 161 -1.02 -12.64 -6.82
C LEU A 161 -0.06 -13.64 -7.50
N ASN A 162 -0.39 -14.11 -8.70
CA ASN A 162 0.43 -15.05 -9.45
C ASN A 162 1.85 -14.51 -9.69
N VAL A 163 1.96 -13.24 -10.09
CA VAL A 163 3.26 -12.61 -10.32
C VAL A 163 4.07 -12.51 -9.02
N LEU A 164 3.45 -12.09 -7.93
CA LEU A 164 4.14 -12.03 -6.63
C LEU A 164 4.56 -13.42 -6.15
N GLN A 165 3.69 -14.43 -6.26
CA GLN A 165 4.00 -15.83 -5.93
C GLN A 165 5.09 -16.44 -6.81
N SER A 166 5.25 -16.00 -8.06
CA SER A 166 6.36 -16.48 -8.91
C SER A 166 7.73 -15.98 -8.45
N LYS A 167 7.77 -14.90 -7.67
CA LYS A 167 9.00 -14.23 -7.20
C LYS A 167 9.25 -14.44 -5.72
N MET A 168 8.20 -14.59 -4.94
CA MET A 168 8.23 -14.89 -3.52
C MET A 168 8.08 -16.39 -3.41
N ASP A 169 8.99 -17.05 -2.69
CA ASP A 169 8.90 -18.48 -2.39
C ASP A 169 7.48 -18.88 -1.92
N TRP A 170 7.12 -20.16 -1.98
CA TRP A 170 5.76 -20.65 -1.66
C TRP A 170 5.24 -20.24 -0.26
N LYS A 171 6.13 -19.79 0.63
CA LYS A 171 5.84 -19.22 1.95
C LYS A 171 5.51 -17.73 1.95
N GLY A 172 5.42 -17.09 0.78
CA GLY A 172 5.09 -15.68 0.63
C GLY A 172 3.78 -15.33 1.33
N LYS A 173 3.75 -14.17 1.97
CA LYS A 173 2.56 -13.58 2.61
C LYS A 173 2.09 -12.40 1.77
N PHE A 174 0.78 -12.24 1.62
CA PHE A 174 0.21 -11.26 0.70
C PHE A 174 -0.84 -10.40 1.41
N ILE A 175 -0.79 -9.09 1.18
CA ILE A 175 -1.82 -8.11 1.50
C ILE A 175 -2.53 -7.81 0.18
N LYS A 176 -3.69 -8.42 0.00
CA LYS A 176 -4.54 -8.31 -1.19
C LYS A 176 -5.54 -7.16 -1.02
N PRO A 177 -6.12 -6.62 -2.11
CA PRO A 177 -7.12 -5.55 -2.01
C PRO A 177 -8.24 -5.83 -1.03
N GLU A 178 -8.76 -7.06 -0.97
CA GLU A 178 -9.83 -7.46 -0.06
C GLU A 178 -9.44 -7.31 1.41
N ASP A 179 -8.15 -7.39 1.72
CA ASP A 179 -7.66 -7.26 3.09
C ASP A 179 -7.82 -5.82 3.59
N TYR A 180 -7.69 -4.80 2.72
CA TYR A 180 -7.62 -3.38 3.11
C TYR A 180 -8.61 -2.43 2.40
N MET A 181 -9.40 -2.94 1.44
CA MET A 181 -10.45 -2.22 0.73
C MET A 181 -11.75 -3.06 0.75
N PRO A 182 -12.45 -3.14 1.90
CA PRO A 182 -13.75 -3.77 1.92
C PRO A 182 -14.70 -3.04 0.96
N ALA A 183 -15.47 -3.79 0.17
CA ALA A 183 -16.35 -3.28 -0.90
C ALA A 183 -15.63 -2.48 -2.01
N ASP A 184 -14.33 -2.73 -2.20
CA ASP A 184 -13.46 -2.03 -3.14
C ASP A 184 -13.48 -0.49 -3.01
N ALA A 185 -13.82 0.01 -1.82
CA ALA A 185 -13.74 1.42 -1.48
C ALA A 185 -12.51 1.68 -0.63
N GLY A 186 -11.82 2.79 -0.93
CA GLY A 186 -10.75 3.30 -0.10
C GLY A 186 -9.35 3.05 -0.60
N ARG A 187 -8.40 3.47 0.23
CA ARG A 187 -6.96 3.47 -0.03
C ARG A 187 -6.27 3.02 1.24
N ALA A 188 -5.06 2.49 1.12
CA ALA A 188 -4.25 2.19 2.29
C ALA A 188 -2.81 2.66 2.14
N THR A 189 -2.28 3.12 3.26
CA THR A 189 -0.84 3.28 3.46
C THR A 189 -0.29 1.99 4.02
N THR A 190 0.49 1.29 3.20
CA THR A 190 1.16 0.06 3.60
C THR A 190 2.60 0.38 4.00
N PHE A 191 2.95 -0.03 5.21
CA PHE A 191 4.26 0.26 5.79
C PHE A 191 4.77 -0.90 6.63
N GLY A 192 6.07 -0.97 6.78
CA GLY A 192 6.76 -1.95 7.61
C GLY A 192 7.61 -1.28 8.67
N VAL A 193 7.68 -1.91 9.84
CA VAL A 193 8.52 -1.47 10.97
C VAL A 193 9.35 -2.66 11.43
N ARG A 194 10.66 -2.46 11.50
CA ARG A 194 11.62 -3.43 12.03
C ARG A 194 11.87 -3.15 13.51
N LYS A 195 11.77 -4.19 14.33
CA LYS A 195 12.21 -4.18 15.74
C LYS A 195 13.13 -5.39 15.98
N ALA A 196 13.59 -5.59 17.22
CA ALA A 196 14.50 -6.68 17.57
C ALA A 196 14.00 -8.08 17.14
N GLY A 197 12.67 -8.27 17.05
CA GLY A 197 12.03 -9.52 16.63
C GLY A 197 11.73 -9.64 15.12
N GLY A 198 12.28 -8.78 14.26
CA GLY A 198 12.06 -8.83 12.80
C GLY A 198 11.14 -7.73 12.27
N TRP A 199 10.68 -7.90 11.04
CA TRP A 199 9.79 -6.98 10.35
C TRP A 199 8.33 -7.26 10.69
N SER A 200 7.57 -6.19 10.94
CA SER A 200 6.11 -6.23 11.04
C SER A 200 5.51 -5.29 10.01
N PHE A 201 4.41 -5.71 9.38
CA PHE A 201 3.77 -4.98 8.29
C PHE A 201 2.35 -4.60 8.65
N TYR A 202 1.96 -3.39 8.26
CA TYR A 202 0.74 -2.73 8.67
C TYR A 202 0.06 -2.08 7.46
N THR A 203 -1.26 -1.93 7.55
CA THR A 203 -2.06 -1.12 6.63
C THR A 203 -2.85 -0.10 7.42
N ALA A 204 -2.64 1.20 7.16
CA ALA A 204 -3.52 2.26 7.63
C ALA A 204 -4.52 2.59 6.52
N MET A 205 -5.79 2.27 6.75
CA MET A 205 -6.85 2.38 5.74
C MET A 205 -7.56 3.73 5.87
N TYR A 206 -7.96 4.31 4.75
CA TYR A 206 -8.78 5.52 4.74
C TYR A 206 -9.62 5.63 3.48
N TRP A 207 -10.73 6.35 3.59
CA TRP A 207 -11.56 6.75 2.45
C TRP A 207 -11.36 8.22 2.15
N THR A 208 -11.67 8.62 0.91
CA THR A 208 -11.66 10.01 0.47
C THR A 208 -13.06 10.37 0.03
N THR A 209 -13.69 11.35 0.67
CA THR A 209 -14.98 11.88 0.19
C THR A 209 -14.77 12.94 -0.89
N ASP A 210 -13.66 13.66 -0.81
CA ASP A 210 -13.19 14.63 -1.78
C ASP A 210 -11.65 14.70 -1.75
N ASN A 211 -11.05 15.74 -2.31
CA ASN A 211 -9.59 15.91 -2.36
C ASN A 211 -8.94 16.34 -1.04
N TRP A 212 -9.73 16.76 -0.06
CA TRP A 212 -9.34 17.42 1.19
C TRP A 212 -9.86 16.71 2.44
N THR A 213 -10.94 15.94 2.34
CA THR A 213 -11.57 15.25 3.46
C THR A 213 -11.32 13.75 3.38
N PHE A 214 -10.69 13.24 4.43
CA PHE A 214 -10.27 11.84 4.54
C PHE A 214 -10.93 11.21 5.76
N GLN A 215 -11.41 9.98 5.64
CA GLN A 215 -12.02 9.25 6.75
C GLN A 215 -11.11 8.10 7.15
N ASN A 216 -10.56 8.15 8.37
CA ASN A 216 -9.65 7.11 8.86
C ASN A 216 -10.44 5.84 9.20
N ARG A 217 -9.97 4.70 8.67
CA ARG A 217 -10.57 3.36 8.88
C ARG A 217 -9.70 2.47 9.78
N GLY A 218 -8.73 3.08 10.45
CA GLY A 218 -7.86 2.44 11.42
C GLY A 218 -6.60 1.82 10.84
N VAL A 219 -5.74 1.36 11.75
CA VAL A 219 -4.46 0.72 11.43
C VAL A 219 -4.52 -0.74 11.81
N THR A 220 -4.37 -1.61 10.82
CA THR A 220 -4.38 -3.06 11.02
C THR A 220 -2.97 -3.62 10.93
N THR A 221 -2.60 -4.47 11.89
CA THR A 221 -1.37 -5.26 11.78
C THR A 221 -1.65 -6.47 10.89
N ARG A 222 -0.91 -6.64 9.80
CA ARG A 222 -1.09 -7.76 8.88
C ARG A 222 -0.18 -8.93 9.24
N PHE A 223 1.09 -8.62 9.49
CA PHE A 223 2.07 -9.64 9.85
C PHE A 223 3.04 -9.12 10.90
N LYS A 224 3.49 -9.99 11.80
CA LYS A 224 4.42 -9.66 12.88
C LYS A 224 5.61 -10.60 12.89
N GLY A 225 6.78 -10.05 13.20
CA GLY A 225 8.01 -10.80 13.48
C GLY A 225 8.45 -11.73 12.35
N ILE A 226 8.41 -11.23 11.11
CA ILE A 226 8.95 -11.93 9.94
C ILE A 226 10.46 -11.68 9.86
#